data_AF-A0A2V5U344-F1
#
_entry.id   AF-A0A2V5U344-F1
#
_cell.length_a   1.000
_cell.length_b   1.000
_cell.length_c   1.000
_cell.angle_alpha   90.00
_cell.angle_beta   90.00
_cell.angle_gamma   90.00
#
_symmetry.space_group_name_H-M   'P 1'
#
loop_
_entity.id
_entity.type
_entity.pdbx_description
1 polymer ?
#
loop_
_entity_poly.entity_id
_entity_poly.type
_entity_poly.pdbx_seq_one_letter_code
_entity_poly.pdbx_strand_id
1 'polypeptide(L)'
;MYFTVDEFKGKAEVQRKGVRFQCEESMFDNPFLSHVYEVRSGATRSAGTRIRIDFEYLEQRSLYDAFLLQTHGALTSPIANWFPLFPGAPGINSSLRFSRIGNPPQRWFSQVAKAQVKVNWEKVWGTRLIFLMAKLHGIRFAEPEYADLNNALKVAQWATVALDQHPNCVIYTFASSAVRVCMAGQEHGLNLKGVRFLVTGEPLTEQRKREIEQVGAIAVPVYGISEAGVIAAGCDQVHDPSASDHCHVYKDTTAIIAHPYHVPHFDITVNSFLFTTVLFESPKLLLN
;
A
#
# COMPACT_ATOMS: atom_id res chain seq x y z
N MET A 1 -4.55 -8.65 -25.30
CA MET A 1 -5.63 -9.65 -25.11
C MET A 1 -5.73 -9.75 -23.61
N TYR A 2 -6.66 -9.03 -22.98
CA TYR A 2 -6.64 -8.86 -21.52
C TYR A 2 -7.49 -9.92 -20.83
N PHE A 3 -7.23 -10.08 -19.53
CA PHE A 3 -8.14 -10.73 -18.60
C PHE A 3 -8.87 -9.67 -17.76
N THR A 4 -10.18 -9.81 -17.59
CA THR A 4 -10.93 -8.97 -16.64
C THR A 4 -10.57 -9.38 -15.20
N VAL A 5 -10.87 -8.52 -14.21
CA VAL A 5 -10.67 -8.86 -12.80
C VAL A 5 -11.45 -10.11 -12.40
N ASP A 6 -12.66 -10.30 -12.94
CA ASP A 6 -13.48 -11.47 -12.64
C ASP A 6 -12.96 -12.74 -13.30
N GLU A 7 -12.44 -12.65 -14.52
CA GLU A 7 -11.74 -13.77 -15.16
C GLU A 7 -10.45 -14.12 -14.40
N PHE A 8 -9.61 -13.13 -14.08
CA PHE A 8 -8.37 -13.32 -13.33
C PHE A 8 -8.62 -14.00 -11.97
N LYS A 9 -9.69 -13.61 -11.27
CA LYS A 9 -10.08 -14.20 -9.98
C LYS A 9 -10.85 -15.52 -10.10
N GLY A 10 -11.05 -16.03 -11.32
CA GLY A 10 -11.81 -17.25 -11.55
C GLY A 10 -13.29 -17.14 -11.15
N LYS A 11 -13.88 -15.94 -11.19
CA LYS A 11 -15.31 -15.70 -10.96
C LYS A 11 -16.14 -15.74 -12.24
N ALA A 12 -15.51 -15.47 -13.38
CA ALA A 12 -16.11 -15.55 -14.70
C ALA A 12 -15.29 -16.49 -15.59
N GLU A 13 -15.97 -17.24 -16.47
CA GLU A 13 -15.32 -18.07 -17.48
C GLU A 13 -14.74 -17.16 -18.57
N VAL A 14 -13.54 -17.49 -19.05
CA VAL A 14 -12.96 -16.83 -20.22
C VAL A 14 -13.63 -17.39 -21.47
N GLN A 15 -14.33 -16.56 -22.23
CA GLN A 15 -14.92 -16.94 -23.52
C GLN A 15 -14.44 -16.02 -24.64
N ARG A 16 -13.48 -16.49 -25.46
CA ARG A 16 -12.90 -15.70 -26.57
C ARG A 16 -12.67 -16.59 -27.78
N LYS A 17 -13.18 -16.17 -28.95
CA LYS A 17 -12.97 -16.85 -30.25
C LYS A 17 -13.22 -18.38 -30.21
N GLY A 18 -14.27 -18.82 -29.51
CA GLY A 18 -14.64 -20.23 -29.40
C GLY A 18 -13.88 -21.03 -28.33
N VAL A 19 -12.85 -20.45 -27.69
CA VAL A 19 -12.15 -21.04 -26.56
C VAL A 19 -12.87 -20.69 -25.26
N ARG A 20 -13.05 -21.69 -24.39
CA ARG A 20 -13.68 -21.57 -23.07
C ARG A 20 -12.86 -22.28 -22.01
N PHE A 21 -12.53 -21.59 -20.92
CA PHE A 21 -11.85 -22.17 -19.77
C PHE A 21 -12.02 -21.29 -18.52
N GLN A 22 -11.88 -21.92 -17.36
CA GLN A 22 -11.85 -21.24 -16.07
C GLN A 22 -10.40 -20.95 -15.69
N CYS A 23 -10.11 -19.72 -15.29
CA CYS A 23 -8.81 -19.37 -14.72
C CYS A 23 -8.76 -19.67 -13.22
N GLU A 24 -7.56 -19.97 -12.74
CA GLU A 24 -7.21 -19.90 -11.32
C GLU A 24 -6.19 -18.78 -11.09
N GLU A 25 -6.24 -18.11 -9.93
CA GLU A 25 -5.30 -17.01 -9.61
C GLU A 25 -3.82 -17.45 -9.70
N SER A 26 -3.54 -18.73 -9.45
CA SER A 26 -2.22 -19.36 -9.53
C SER A 26 -1.64 -19.40 -10.94
N MET A 27 -2.49 -19.40 -11.98
CA MET A 27 -2.06 -19.38 -13.38
C MET A 27 -1.31 -18.10 -13.76
N PHE A 28 -1.50 -17.03 -12.96
CA PHE A 28 -0.84 -15.75 -13.13
C PHE A 28 0.36 -15.58 -12.18
N ASP A 29 0.71 -16.58 -11.37
CA ASP A 29 1.95 -16.53 -10.60
C ASP A 29 3.15 -16.53 -11.53
N ASN A 30 4.16 -15.73 -11.20
CA ASN A 30 5.41 -15.75 -11.95
C ASN A 30 6.16 -17.08 -11.71
N PRO A 31 6.36 -17.93 -12.74
CA PRO A 31 6.93 -19.26 -12.56
C PRO A 31 8.46 -19.24 -12.35
N PHE A 32 9.12 -18.10 -12.58
CA PHE A 32 10.57 -17.99 -12.50
C PHE A 32 11.08 -17.57 -11.12
N LEU A 33 10.18 -17.17 -10.21
CA LEU A 33 10.56 -16.64 -8.91
C LEU A 33 10.54 -17.70 -7.82
N SER A 34 11.57 -17.63 -6.97
CA SER A 34 11.50 -18.25 -5.65
C SER A 34 10.58 -17.41 -4.76
N HIS A 35 9.80 -18.03 -3.88
CA HIS A 35 8.92 -17.26 -2.99
C HIS A 35 9.34 -17.44 -1.55
N VAL A 36 9.50 -16.32 -0.86
CA VAL A 36 9.95 -16.30 0.53
C VAL A 36 8.77 -16.29 1.48
N TYR A 37 7.72 -15.53 1.16
CA TYR A 37 6.49 -15.50 1.95
C TYR A 37 5.26 -15.14 1.12
N GLU A 38 4.08 -15.42 1.68
CA GLU A 38 2.78 -15.19 1.05
C GLU A 38 2.00 -14.12 1.81
N VAL A 39 1.42 -13.16 1.07
CA VAL A 39 0.49 -12.15 1.59
C VAL A 39 -0.84 -12.20 0.84
N ARG A 40 -1.87 -11.56 1.40
CA ARG A 40 -3.18 -11.45 0.76
C ARG A 40 -3.66 -10.01 0.66
N SER A 41 -4.32 -9.69 -0.44
CA SER A 41 -5.03 -8.42 -0.64
C SER A 41 -6.37 -8.39 0.12
N GLY A 42 -6.95 -7.20 0.28
CA GLY A 42 -8.37 -7.07 0.62
C GLY A 42 -8.81 -7.65 1.98
N ALA A 43 -7.92 -7.64 2.99
CA ALA A 43 -8.07 -8.27 4.31
C ALA A 43 -9.38 -7.96 5.08
N THR A 44 -10.23 -7.05 4.59
CA THR A 44 -11.49 -6.64 5.22
C THR A 44 -12.74 -6.82 4.35
N ARG A 45 -12.65 -7.05 3.03
CA ARG A 45 -13.82 -7.03 2.12
C ARG A 45 -13.97 -8.23 1.16
N SER A 46 -12.95 -9.09 1.01
CA SER A 46 -13.04 -10.29 0.17
C SER A 46 -12.04 -11.38 0.61
N ALA A 47 -12.07 -12.55 -0.02
CA ALA A 47 -11.09 -13.60 0.21
C ALA A 47 -9.63 -13.17 -0.09
N GLY A 48 -9.47 -12.09 -0.87
CA GLY A 48 -8.19 -11.49 -1.22
C GLY A 48 -7.44 -12.27 -2.29
N THR A 49 -6.66 -11.55 -3.10
CA THR A 49 -5.73 -12.17 -4.06
C THR A 49 -4.50 -12.64 -3.31
N ARG A 50 -4.07 -13.86 -3.60
CA ARG A 50 -2.86 -14.45 -3.03
C ARG A 50 -1.62 -13.98 -3.79
N ILE A 51 -0.66 -13.40 -3.08
CA ILE A 51 0.58 -12.88 -3.65
C ILE A 51 1.79 -13.52 -2.96
N ARG A 52 2.70 -14.09 -3.76
CA ARG A 52 3.96 -14.67 -3.31
C ARG A 52 5.08 -13.66 -3.52
N ILE A 53 5.78 -13.26 -2.46
CA ILE A 53 6.78 -12.21 -2.50
C ILE A 53 8.19 -12.82 -2.44
N ASP A 54 9.05 -12.36 -3.34
CA ASP A 54 10.50 -12.58 -3.34
C ASP A 54 11.21 -11.35 -2.72
N PHE A 55 12.40 -11.55 -2.15
CA PHE A 55 13.25 -10.46 -1.66
C PHE A 55 13.79 -9.60 -2.79
N GLU A 56 14.14 -10.16 -3.94
CA GLU A 56 14.60 -9.38 -5.10
C GLU A 56 13.54 -8.38 -5.54
N TYR A 57 12.27 -8.81 -5.54
CA TYR A 57 11.14 -7.92 -5.78
C TYR A 57 11.11 -6.78 -4.76
N LEU A 58 11.18 -7.09 -3.46
CA LEU A 58 11.15 -6.05 -2.42
C LEU A 58 12.33 -5.08 -2.52
N GLU A 59 13.51 -5.57 -2.88
CA GLU A 59 14.70 -4.76 -3.09
C GLU A 59 14.48 -3.76 -4.22
N GLN A 60 14.06 -4.23 -5.40
CA GLN A 60 13.69 -3.36 -6.52
C GLN A 60 12.62 -2.35 -6.09
N ARG A 61 11.58 -2.82 -5.40
CA ARG A 61 10.48 -1.96 -4.94
C ARG A 61 10.92 -0.90 -3.94
N SER A 62 11.94 -1.17 -3.13
CA SER A 62 12.43 -0.25 -2.09
C SER A 62 13.10 0.99 -2.67
N LEU A 63 13.70 0.90 -3.87
CA LEU A 63 14.33 2.04 -4.53
C LEU A 63 13.33 3.15 -4.86
N TYR A 64 12.11 2.79 -5.29
CA TYR A 64 11.03 3.75 -5.53
C TYR A 64 10.56 4.42 -4.24
N ASP A 65 10.56 3.71 -3.12
CA ASP A 65 10.23 4.32 -1.82
C ASP A 65 11.29 5.36 -1.42
N ALA A 66 12.58 5.12 -1.69
CA ALA A 66 13.63 6.13 -1.49
C ALA A 66 13.40 7.37 -2.38
N PHE A 67 13.08 7.18 -3.66
CA PHE A 67 12.76 8.31 -4.55
C PHE A 67 11.53 9.08 -4.08
N LEU A 68 10.46 8.38 -3.68
CA LEU A 68 9.24 8.99 -3.17
C LEU A 68 9.54 9.82 -1.92
N LEU A 69 10.21 9.23 -0.92
CA LEU A 69 10.55 9.93 0.31
C LEU A 69 11.49 11.11 0.05
N GLN A 70 12.49 10.97 -0.82
CA GLN A 70 13.41 12.05 -1.19
C GLN A 70 12.70 13.20 -1.90
N THR A 71 11.79 12.90 -2.83
CA THR A 71 10.98 13.90 -3.55
C THR A 71 10.17 14.74 -2.57
N HIS A 72 9.69 14.11 -1.50
CA HIS A 72 8.96 14.79 -0.43
C HIS A 72 9.86 15.24 0.73
N GLY A 73 11.19 15.31 0.58
CA GLY A 73 12.10 15.79 1.63
C GLY A 73 11.99 15.03 2.95
N ALA A 74 11.72 13.72 2.88
CA ALA A 74 11.40 12.85 3.99
C ALA A 74 12.23 11.55 4.01
N LEU A 75 13.31 11.47 3.22
CA LEU A 75 14.14 10.26 3.06
C LEU A 75 14.62 9.68 4.40
N THR A 76 15.01 10.54 5.33
CA THR A 76 15.50 10.16 6.67
C THR A 76 14.53 10.51 7.79
N SER A 77 13.31 10.94 7.46
CA SER A 77 12.33 11.36 8.45
C SER A 77 11.72 10.15 9.17
N PRO A 78 11.33 10.29 10.44
CA PRO A 78 10.69 9.21 11.18
C PRO A 78 9.41 8.74 10.48
N ILE A 79 9.29 7.43 10.28
CA ILE A 79 8.16 6.79 9.60
C ILE A 79 7.32 5.98 10.59
N ALA A 80 5.99 6.10 10.50
CA ALA A 80 5.04 5.16 11.08
C ALA A 80 4.17 4.53 10.00
N ASN A 81 3.93 3.22 10.12
CA ASN A 81 2.90 2.52 9.36
C ASN A 81 1.60 2.50 10.17
N TRP A 82 0.45 2.72 9.54
CA TRP A 82 -0.85 2.43 10.13
C TRP A 82 -1.67 1.55 9.18
N PHE A 83 -1.48 0.23 9.30
CA PHE A 83 -2.04 -0.78 8.43
C PHE A 83 -2.39 -2.06 9.21
N PRO A 84 -3.34 -2.88 8.74
CA PRO A 84 -3.66 -4.17 9.35
C PRO A 84 -2.44 -5.08 9.51
N LEU A 85 -2.49 -5.91 10.55
CA LEU A 85 -1.56 -7.02 10.78
C LEU A 85 -1.55 -8.04 9.63
N PHE A 86 -0.46 -8.83 9.58
CA PHE A 86 -0.35 -10.01 8.71
C PHE A 86 -1.60 -10.91 8.83
N PRO A 87 -2.16 -11.46 7.73
CA PRO A 87 -1.62 -11.53 6.36
C PRO A 87 -1.85 -10.27 5.49
N GLY A 88 -2.26 -9.15 6.08
CA GLY A 88 -2.35 -7.87 5.37
C GLY A 88 -1.00 -7.48 4.76
N ALA A 89 -0.96 -7.39 3.43
CA ALA A 89 0.24 -7.07 2.66
C ALA A 89 0.88 -5.69 2.99
N PRO A 90 0.11 -4.59 3.17
CA PRO A 90 0.70 -3.25 3.16
C PRO A 90 1.73 -3.01 4.27
N GLY A 91 1.42 -3.35 5.53
CA GLY A 91 2.27 -3.03 6.67
C GLY A 91 3.59 -3.79 6.71
N ILE A 92 3.59 -5.09 6.43
CA ILE A 92 4.83 -5.88 6.39
C ILE A 92 5.69 -5.51 5.19
N ASN A 93 5.09 -5.36 4.00
CA ASN A 93 5.83 -5.03 2.79
C ASN A 93 6.45 -3.64 2.88
N SER A 94 5.74 -2.62 3.38
CA SER A 94 6.34 -1.30 3.57
C SER A 94 7.43 -1.30 4.63
N SER A 95 7.26 -2.06 5.73
CA SER A 95 8.30 -2.16 6.77
C SER A 95 9.60 -2.74 6.23
N LEU A 96 9.53 -3.82 5.45
CA LEU A 96 10.70 -4.43 4.83
C LEU A 96 11.37 -3.48 3.82
N ARG A 97 10.59 -2.82 2.96
CA ARG A 97 11.14 -1.90 1.95
C ARG A 97 11.78 -0.66 2.54
N PHE A 98 11.14 0.00 3.51
CA PHE A 98 11.72 1.15 4.21
C PHE A 98 12.98 0.78 5.00
N SER A 99 13.03 -0.43 5.56
CA SER A 99 14.24 -0.93 6.24
C SER A 99 15.38 -1.19 5.26
N ARG A 100 15.09 -1.69 4.04
CA ARG A 100 16.09 -1.93 2.99
C ARG A 100 16.81 -0.65 2.56
N ILE A 101 16.13 0.50 2.59
CA ILE A 101 16.71 1.82 2.28
C ILE A 101 17.31 2.53 3.51
N GLY A 102 17.41 1.83 4.65
CA GLY A 102 18.04 2.35 5.87
C GLY A 102 17.16 3.26 6.72
N ASN A 103 15.86 3.38 6.44
CA ASN A 103 14.92 4.16 7.23
C ASN A 103 13.75 3.30 7.74
N PRO A 104 13.99 2.31 8.63
CA PRO A 104 12.95 1.42 9.13
C PRO A 104 11.84 2.21 9.86
N PRO A 105 10.56 1.80 9.75
CA PRO A 105 9.49 2.42 10.52
C PRO A 105 9.76 2.32 12.02
N GLN A 106 9.62 3.44 12.72
CA GLN A 106 9.76 3.52 14.16
C GLN A 106 8.53 3.00 14.90
N ARG A 107 7.36 3.07 14.25
CA ARG A 107 6.09 2.55 14.76
C ARG A 107 5.33 1.81 13.66
N TRP A 108 4.63 0.75 14.07
CA TRP A 108 3.60 0.12 13.26
C TRP A 108 2.34 0.02 14.10
N PHE A 109 1.33 0.80 13.75
CA PHE A 109 0.00 0.75 14.32
C PHE A 109 -0.86 -0.25 13.52
N SER A 110 -1.48 -1.23 14.19
CA SER A 110 -2.39 -2.18 13.56
C SER A 110 -3.84 -1.77 13.75
N GLN A 111 -4.53 -1.58 12.64
CA GLN A 111 -5.97 -1.27 12.60
C GLN A 111 -6.88 -2.45 13.01
N VAL A 112 -6.33 -3.67 13.00
CA VAL A 112 -7.05 -4.90 13.31
C VAL A 112 -6.44 -5.54 14.55
N ALA A 113 -7.29 -6.01 15.47
CA ALA A 113 -6.83 -6.68 16.67
C ALA A 113 -6.21 -8.03 16.31
N LYS A 114 -5.08 -8.37 16.94
CA LYS A 114 -4.39 -9.66 16.74
C LYS A 114 -5.33 -10.86 16.94
N ALA A 115 -6.28 -10.75 17.87
CA ALA A 115 -7.28 -11.78 18.17
C ALA A 115 -8.33 -11.98 17.06
N GLN A 116 -8.55 -10.97 16.21
CA GLN A 116 -9.50 -11.06 15.09
C GLN A 116 -8.87 -11.69 13.85
N VAL A 117 -7.53 -11.77 13.80
CA VAL A 117 -6.84 -12.41 12.69
C VAL A 117 -6.79 -13.92 12.93
N LYS A 118 -7.71 -14.67 12.30
CA LYS A 118 -7.65 -16.14 12.26
C LYS A 118 -6.51 -16.58 11.34
N VAL A 119 -5.31 -16.73 11.88
CA VAL A 119 -4.14 -17.18 11.12
C VAL A 119 -3.73 -18.58 11.56
N ASN A 120 -3.45 -19.47 10.60
CA ASN A 120 -2.84 -20.77 10.88
C ASN A 120 -1.50 -20.59 11.63
N TRP A 121 -1.18 -21.56 12.49
CA TRP A 121 0.01 -21.54 13.36
C TRP A 121 1.32 -21.33 12.59
N GLU A 122 1.45 -21.89 11.38
CA GLU A 122 2.62 -21.74 10.49
C GLU A 122 2.94 -20.28 10.16
N LYS A 123 1.89 -19.51 9.87
CA LYS A 123 1.98 -18.09 9.52
C LYS A 123 2.30 -17.21 10.73
N VAL A 124 1.85 -17.60 11.92
CA VAL A 124 2.24 -16.96 13.19
C VAL A 124 3.73 -17.19 13.45
N TRP A 125 4.23 -18.41 13.20
CA TRP A 125 5.65 -18.73 13.30
C TRP A 125 6.50 -18.00 12.25
N GLY A 126 6.07 -17.97 10.99
CA GLY A 126 6.75 -17.21 9.94
C GLY A 126 6.87 -15.71 10.29
N THR A 127 5.80 -15.11 10.82
CA THR A 127 5.84 -13.72 11.30
C THR A 127 6.86 -13.55 12.43
N ARG A 128 6.85 -14.43 13.44
CA ARG A 128 7.83 -14.40 14.54
C ARG A 128 9.27 -14.58 14.05
N LEU A 129 9.49 -15.44 13.06
CA LEU A 129 10.80 -15.67 12.46
C LEU A 129 11.32 -14.41 11.77
N ILE A 130 10.46 -13.67 11.04
CA ILE A 130 10.84 -12.40 10.41
C ILE A 130 11.33 -11.39 11.47
N PHE A 131 10.58 -11.20 12.56
CA PHE A 131 10.99 -10.29 13.64
C PHE A 131 12.25 -10.77 14.36
N LEU A 132 12.39 -12.08 14.58
CA LEU A 132 13.58 -12.66 15.20
C LEU A 132 14.83 -12.45 14.33
N MET A 133 14.74 -12.76 13.04
CA MET A 133 15.85 -12.61 12.09
C MET A 133 16.29 -11.16 11.97
N ALA A 134 15.33 -10.22 11.96
CA ALA A 134 15.64 -8.80 11.95
C ALA A 134 16.44 -8.37 13.17
N LYS A 135 16.00 -8.81 14.35
CA LYS A 135 16.68 -8.52 15.62
C LYS A 135 18.11 -9.08 15.62
N LEU A 136 18.30 -10.28 15.08
CA LEU A 136 19.63 -10.91 14.93
C LEU A 136 20.52 -10.12 13.96
N HIS A 137 19.95 -9.50 12.93
CA HIS A 137 20.67 -8.64 11.98
C HIS A 137 20.77 -7.17 12.43
N GLY A 138 20.41 -6.86 13.67
CA GLY A 138 20.47 -5.50 14.22
C GLY A 138 19.42 -4.53 13.67
N ILE A 139 18.47 -4.99 12.86
CA ILE A 139 17.36 -4.20 12.33
C ILE A 139 16.26 -4.14 13.40
N ARG A 140 15.97 -2.95 13.91
CA ARG A 140 14.86 -2.71 14.83
C ARG A 140 13.57 -2.53 14.05
N PHE A 141 12.89 -3.63 13.72
CA PHE A 141 11.51 -3.53 13.24
C PHE A 141 10.58 -3.07 14.37
N ALA A 142 9.74 -2.09 14.08
CA ALA A 142 8.64 -1.75 14.97
C ALA A 142 7.66 -2.94 15.04
N GLU A 143 7.50 -3.49 16.25
CA GLU A 143 6.45 -4.47 16.48
C GLU A 143 5.06 -3.81 16.32
N PRO A 144 4.10 -4.53 15.72
CA PRO A 144 2.76 -4.01 15.49
C PRO A 144 2.03 -3.80 16.81
N GLU A 145 1.71 -2.54 17.10
CA GLU A 145 0.96 -2.08 18.25
C GLU A 145 -0.50 -1.87 17.86
N TYR A 146 -1.44 -2.42 18.61
CA TYR A 146 -2.86 -2.27 18.27
C TYR A 146 -3.32 -0.81 18.42
N ALA A 147 -3.91 -0.28 17.35
CA ALA A 147 -4.62 1.00 17.31
C ALA A 147 -5.67 0.90 16.19
N ASP A 148 -6.91 0.61 16.57
CA ASP A 148 -8.02 0.58 15.62
C ASP A 148 -8.35 1.98 15.07
N LEU A 149 -9.30 2.02 14.14
CA LEU A 149 -9.74 3.27 13.50
C LEU A 149 -10.35 4.29 14.45
N ASN A 150 -10.72 3.90 15.68
CA ASN A 150 -11.22 4.82 16.71
C ASN A 150 -10.06 5.38 17.56
N ASN A 151 -8.91 4.71 17.58
CA ASN A 151 -7.72 5.14 18.29
C ASN A 151 -6.73 5.92 17.41
N ALA A 152 -7.27 6.77 16.51
CA ALA A 152 -6.48 7.63 15.64
C ALA A 152 -5.62 8.64 16.41
N LEU A 153 -6.08 9.04 17.60
CA LEU A 153 -5.38 9.96 18.50
C LEU A 153 -3.97 9.46 18.84
N LYS A 154 -3.79 8.15 19.05
CA LYS A 154 -2.49 7.57 19.36
C LYS A 154 -1.46 7.77 18.24
N VAL A 155 -1.93 7.72 16.99
CA VAL A 155 -1.09 7.97 15.81
C VAL A 155 -0.77 9.47 15.71
N ALA A 156 -1.74 10.34 15.97
CA ALA A 156 -1.54 11.79 16.01
C ALA A 156 -0.53 12.20 17.09
N GLN A 157 -0.63 11.63 18.30
CA GLN A 157 0.31 11.87 19.40
C GLN A 157 1.73 11.45 19.05
N TRP A 158 1.91 10.29 18.42
CA TRP A 158 3.23 9.88 17.92
C TRP A 158 3.78 10.89 16.91
N ALA A 159 2.94 11.37 16.00
CA ALA A 159 3.34 12.34 14.98
C ALA A 159 3.82 13.64 15.61
N THR A 160 3.08 14.17 16.61
CA THR A 160 3.48 15.37 17.35
C THR A 160 4.82 15.19 18.05
N VAL A 161 5.03 14.09 18.78
CA VAL A 161 6.32 13.80 19.43
C VAL A 161 7.46 13.68 18.42
N ALA A 162 7.20 13.12 17.24
CA ALA A 162 8.19 13.04 16.17
C ALA A 162 8.53 14.44 15.61
N LEU A 163 7.54 15.32 15.47
CA LEU A 163 7.71 16.69 14.99
C LEU A 163 8.43 17.60 15.99
N ASP A 164 8.42 17.27 17.28
CA ASP A 164 9.22 17.99 18.28
C ASP A 164 10.74 17.81 18.06
N GLN A 165 11.14 16.71 17.41
CA GLN A 165 12.53 16.32 17.21
C GLN A 165 12.99 16.45 15.76
N HIS A 166 12.04 16.47 14.82
CA HIS A 166 12.31 16.45 13.38
C HIS A 166 11.41 17.45 12.64
N PRO A 167 11.91 18.07 11.55
CA PRO A 167 11.12 19.07 10.81
C PRO A 167 9.89 18.49 10.11
N ASN A 168 9.85 17.18 9.88
CA ASN A 168 8.71 16.47 9.33
C ASN A 168 8.75 14.98 9.74
N CYS A 169 7.61 14.30 9.62
CA CYS A 169 7.48 12.86 9.82
C CYS A 169 6.55 12.26 8.76
N VAL A 170 6.60 10.94 8.58
CA VAL A 170 5.81 10.22 7.58
C VAL A 170 4.84 9.27 8.26
N ILE A 171 3.58 9.29 7.84
CA ILE A 171 2.59 8.27 8.18
C ILE A 171 2.14 7.61 6.88
N TYR A 172 2.41 6.31 6.73
CA TYR A 172 1.91 5.54 5.61
C TYR A 172 0.65 4.78 6.01
N THR A 173 -0.49 5.12 5.38
CA THR A 173 -1.81 4.56 5.73
C THR A 173 -2.82 4.66 4.58
N PHE A 174 -4.10 4.36 4.84
CA PHE A 174 -5.20 4.58 3.90
C PHE A 174 -5.68 6.04 3.93
N ALA A 175 -6.24 6.55 2.82
CA ALA A 175 -6.72 7.94 2.75
C ALA A 175 -7.74 8.28 3.84
N SER A 176 -8.73 7.41 4.08
CA SER A 176 -9.71 7.60 5.17
C SER A 176 -9.08 7.52 6.57
N SER A 177 -7.99 6.77 6.74
CA SER A 177 -7.27 6.69 8.02
C SER A 177 -6.47 7.97 8.28
N ALA A 178 -5.81 8.54 7.27
CA ALA A 178 -5.10 9.81 7.39
C ALA A 178 -6.04 10.94 7.84
N VAL A 179 -7.24 11.04 7.26
CA VAL A 179 -8.28 11.99 7.70
C VAL A 179 -8.62 11.80 9.18
N ARG A 180 -8.79 10.56 9.66
CA ARG A 180 -9.07 10.28 11.08
C ARG A 180 -7.95 10.76 12.01
N VAL A 181 -6.68 10.63 11.60
CA VAL A 181 -5.55 11.20 12.37
C VAL A 181 -5.69 12.71 12.46
N CYS A 182 -6.01 13.37 11.34
CA CYS A 182 -6.15 14.83 11.28
C CYS A 182 -7.30 15.33 12.17
N MET A 183 -8.47 14.68 12.10
CA MET A 183 -9.62 14.99 12.96
C MET A 183 -9.28 14.81 14.44
N ALA A 184 -8.71 13.66 14.82
CA ALA A 184 -8.33 13.41 16.20
C ALA A 184 -7.27 14.41 16.72
N GLY A 185 -6.33 14.81 15.86
CA GLY A 185 -5.35 15.85 16.17
C GLY A 185 -6.00 17.21 16.42
N GLN A 186 -6.92 17.64 15.55
CA GLN A 186 -7.66 18.90 15.70
C GLN A 186 -8.50 18.93 16.98
N GLU A 187 -9.25 17.86 17.25
CA GLU A 187 -10.08 17.73 18.45
C GLU A 187 -9.29 17.89 19.75
N HIS A 188 -8.01 17.50 19.73
CA HIS A 188 -7.11 17.54 20.90
C HIS A 188 -6.09 18.68 20.84
N GLY A 189 -6.21 19.60 19.87
CA GLY A 189 -5.28 20.73 19.73
C GLY A 189 -3.85 20.34 19.41
N LEU A 190 -3.62 19.16 18.81
CA LEU A 190 -2.30 18.68 18.42
C LEU A 190 -1.83 19.34 17.13
N ASN A 191 -0.56 19.76 17.10
CA ASN A 191 0.06 20.27 15.89
C ASN A 191 0.50 19.11 14.99
N LEU A 192 -0.10 19.04 13.80
CA LEU A 192 0.24 18.07 12.74
C LEU A 192 0.88 18.75 11.52
N LYS A 193 1.28 20.02 11.64
CA LYS A 193 1.99 20.74 10.58
C LYS A 193 3.33 20.07 10.30
N GLY A 194 3.55 19.67 9.06
CA GLY A 194 4.75 18.94 8.65
C GLY A 194 4.62 17.42 8.64
N VAL A 195 3.46 16.86 9.00
CA VAL A 195 3.18 15.44 8.73
C VAL A 195 3.01 15.22 7.23
N ARG A 196 3.63 14.16 6.71
CA ARG A 196 3.46 13.69 5.32
C ARG A 196 2.71 12.37 5.34
N PHE A 197 1.47 12.40 4.86
CA PHE A 197 0.67 11.20 4.72
C PHE A 197 0.90 10.58 3.36
N LEU A 198 1.63 9.46 3.31
CA LEU A 198 1.56 8.59 2.15
C LEU A 198 0.22 7.86 2.23
N VAL A 199 -0.67 8.07 1.27
CA VAL A 199 -2.02 7.50 1.29
C VAL A 199 -2.21 6.52 0.15
N THR A 200 -2.69 5.32 0.46
CA THR A 200 -2.90 4.26 -0.54
C THR A 200 -4.25 3.56 -0.35
N GLY A 201 -4.55 2.58 -1.21
CA GLY A 201 -5.69 1.67 -1.11
C GLY A 201 -7.07 2.28 -1.38
N GLU A 202 -7.20 3.61 -1.34
CA GLU A 202 -8.42 4.35 -1.56
C GLU A 202 -8.13 5.59 -2.42
N PRO A 203 -9.07 6.02 -3.28
CA PRO A 203 -8.93 7.30 -3.98
C PRO A 203 -8.75 8.46 -3.00
N LEU A 204 -7.72 9.28 -3.22
CA LEU A 204 -7.54 10.54 -2.51
C LEU A 204 -8.44 11.59 -3.18
N THR A 205 -9.67 11.71 -2.70
CA THR A 205 -10.62 12.71 -3.20
C THR A 205 -10.18 14.12 -2.79
N GLU A 206 -10.67 15.12 -3.52
CA GLU A 206 -10.42 16.52 -3.22
C GLU A 206 -10.79 16.87 -1.77
N GLN A 207 -11.93 16.38 -1.29
CA GLN A 207 -12.38 16.58 0.09
C GLN A 207 -11.37 16.01 1.10
N ARG A 208 -10.94 14.76 0.92
CA ARG A 208 -9.98 14.11 1.83
C ARG A 208 -8.63 14.83 1.84
N LYS A 209 -8.16 15.25 0.66
CA LYS A 209 -6.92 16.02 0.53
C LYS A 209 -7.03 17.35 1.29
N ARG A 210 -8.12 18.09 1.09
CA ARG A 210 -8.38 19.35 1.82
C ARG A 210 -8.43 19.15 3.34
N GLU A 211 -9.11 18.11 3.82
CA GLU A 211 -9.18 17.79 5.26
C GLU A 211 -7.78 17.53 5.86
N ILE A 212 -6.91 16.83 5.14
CA ILE A 212 -5.51 16.59 5.56
C ILE A 212 -4.69 17.90 5.50
N GLU A 213 -4.82 18.67 4.43
CA GLU A 213 -4.02 19.89 4.24
C GLU A 213 -4.44 21.05 5.14
N GLN A 214 -5.70 21.07 5.61
CA GLN A 214 -6.21 22.05 6.57
C GLN A 214 -5.47 22.05 7.91
N VAL A 215 -4.90 20.91 8.33
CA VAL A 215 -4.07 20.83 9.55
C VAL A 215 -2.60 21.16 9.29
N GLY A 216 -2.25 21.58 8.07
CA GLY A 216 -0.87 21.86 7.66
C GLY A 216 -0.04 20.60 7.35
N ALA A 217 -0.69 19.43 7.23
CA ALA A 217 -0.07 18.21 6.73
C ALA A 217 -0.06 18.18 5.19
N ILE A 218 0.66 17.23 4.61
CA ILE A 218 0.77 17.02 3.16
C ILE A 218 0.24 15.62 2.82
N ALA A 219 -0.72 15.54 1.90
CA ALA A 219 -1.22 14.26 1.40
C ALA A 219 -0.50 13.88 0.10
N VAL A 220 0.11 12.69 0.09
CA VAL A 220 0.85 12.15 -1.05
C VAL A 220 0.14 10.87 -1.52
N PRO A 221 -0.52 10.88 -2.69
CA PRO A 221 -1.20 9.70 -3.19
C PRO A 221 -0.17 8.64 -3.63
N VAL A 222 -0.46 7.38 -3.28
CA VAL A 222 0.33 6.21 -3.65
C VAL A 222 -0.62 5.17 -4.22
N TYR A 223 -0.60 4.99 -5.53
CA TYR A 223 -1.45 4.04 -6.24
C TYR A 223 -0.78 2.69 -6.35
N GLY A 224 -1.48 1.64 -5.97
CA GLY A 224 -1.00 0.28 -6.10
C GLY A 224 -2.13 -0.74 -6.03
N ILE A 225 -1.88 -1.90 -6.62
CA ILE A 225 -2.72 -3.09 -6.51
C ILE A 225 -1.85 -4.22 -5.95
N SER A 226 -2.46 -5.23 -5.34
CA SER A 226 -1.64 -6.24 -4.65
C SER A 226 -0.84 -7.10 -5.62
N GLU A 227 -1.36 -7.27 -6.84
CA GLU A 227 -0.79 -8.05 -7.92
C GLU A 227 0.49 -7.44 -8.50
N ALA A 228 0.59 -6.10 -8.55
CA ALA A 228 1.73 -5.37 -9.12
C ALA A 228 2.47 -4.49 -8.09
N GLY A 229 2.06 -4.51 -6.83
CA GLY A 229 2.55 -3.58 -5.81
C GLY A 229 2.17 -2.13 -6.09
N VAL A 230 3.03 -1.21 -5.67
CA VAL A 230 2.85 0.23 -5.96
C VAL A 230 3.16 0.46 -7.44
N ILE A 231 2.24 1.06 -8.18
CA ILE A 231 2.40 1.30 -9.62
C ILE A 231 2.73 2.78 -9.88
N ALA A 232 2.24 3.68 -9.03
CA ALA A 232 2.43 5.11 -9.21
C ALA A 232 2.44 5.84 -7.87
N ALA A 233 3.08 7.00 -7.82
CA ALA A 233 3.04 7.87 -6.64
C ALA A 233 3.03 9.36 -7.03
N GLY A 234 2.48 10.19 -6.13
CA GLY A 234 2.43 11.64 -6.30
C GLY A 234 3.80 12.30 -6.16
N CYS A 235 4.04 13.33 -6.98
CA CYS A 235 5.22 14.18 -6.86
C CYS A 235 4.96 15.36 -5.91
N ASP A 236 5.96 16.22 -5.75
CA ASP A 236 5.92 17.44 -4.93
C ASP A 236 5.35 18.66 -5.67
N GLN A 237 4.96 18.49 -6.94
CA GLN A 237 4.40 19.57 -7.75
C GLN A 237 2.94 19.84 -7.40
N VAL A 238 2.55 21.10 -7.53
CA VAL A 238 1.14 21.51 -7.38
C VAL A 238 0.41 21.18 -8.67
N HIS A 239 -0.59 20.32 -8.56
CA HIS A 239 -1.50 19.97 -9.64
C HIS A 239 -2.86 20.65 -9.46
N ASP A 240 -3.69 20.58 -10.50
CA ASP A 240 -5.09 20.99 -10.42
C ASP A 240 -5.78 20.33 -9.20
N PRO A 241 -6.52 21.08 -8.37
CA PRO A 241 -7.24 20.52 -7.22
C PRO A 241 -8.17 19.35 -7.57
N SER A 242 -8.75 19.34 -8.78
CA SER A 242 -9.58 18.25 -9.29
C SER A 242 -8.79 16.95 -9.58
N ALA A 243 -7.46 17.05 -9.69
CA ALA A 243 -6.53 15.93 -9.82
C ALA A 243 -5.84 15.62 -8.47
N SER A 244 -6.63 15.56 -7.39
CA SER A 244 -6.11 15.37 -6.02
C SER A 244 -5.33 14.08 -5.80
N ASP A 245 -5.60 13.04 -6.60
CA ASP A 245 -4.92 11.75 -6.60
C ASP A 245 -3.92 11.59 -7.76
N HIS A 246 -3.48 12.70 -8.37
CA HIS A 246 -2.49 12.67 -9.45
C HIS A 246 -1.21 11.93 -9.04
N CYS A 247 -0.81 10.95 -9.86
CA CYS A 247 0.36 10.11 -9.64
C CYS A 247 1.19 9.96 -10.92
N HIS A 248 2.49 9.77 -10.75
CA HIS A 248 3.41 9.41 -11.83
C HIS A 248 3.66 7.90 -11.82
N VAL A 249 3.44 7.27 -12.98
CA VAL A 249 3.59 5.83 -13.18
C VAL A 249 5.06 5.41 -13.21
N TYR A 250 5.39 4.32 -12.53
CA TYR A 250 6.67 3.63 -12.64
C TYR A 250 6.69 2.79 -13.93
N LYS A 251 7.09 3.45 -15.02
CA LYS A 251 6.99 2.91 -16.40
C LYS A 251 7.87 1.69 -16.66
N ASP A 252 8.90 1.51 -15.85
CA ASP A 252 9.81 0.37 -15.86
C ASP A 252 9.22 -0.88 -15.18
N THR A 253 8.18 -0.73 -14.34
CA THR A 253 7.56 -1.88 -13.66
C THR A 253 6.27 -2.36 -14.30
N THR A 254 5.46 -1.42 -14.80
CA THR A 254 4.10 -1.71 -15.26
C THR A 254 3.73 -0.82 -16.43
N ALA A 255 3.28 -1.44 -17.52
CA ALA A 255 2.68 -0.73 -18.65
C ALA A 255 1.17 -0.61 -18.42
N ILE A 256 0.63 0.59 -18.69
CA ILE A 256 -0.79 0.89 -18.51
C ILE A 256 -1.36 1.39 -19.84
N ILE A 257 -2.50 0.83 -20.25
CA ILE A 257 -3.29 1.38 -21.35
C ILE A 257 -4.70 1.70 -20.88
N ALA A 258 -5.24 2.83 -21.34
CA ALA A 258 -6.63 3.18 -21.11
C ALA A 258 -7.53 2.35 -22.03
N HIS A 259 -8.63 1.85 -21.49
CA HIS A 259 -9.62 1.05 -22.19
C HIS A 259 -11.03 1.50 -21.79
N PRO A 260 -11.86 1.96 -22.74
CA PRO A 260 -13.26 2.28 -22.45
C PRO A 260 -13.99 1.05 -21.90
N TYR A 261 -14.59 1.18 -20.72
CA TYR A 261 -15.32 0.12 -20.06
C TYR A 261 -16.71 0.63 -19.67
N HIS A 262 -17.75 -0.06 -20.17
CA HIS A 262 -19.13 0.19 -19.76
C HIS A 262 -19.36 -0.47 -18.40
N VAL A 263 -19.75 0.33 -17.41
CA VAL A 263 -19.99 -0.14 -16.05
C VAL A 263 -21.41 -0.71 -15.97
N PRO A 264 -21.58 -2.02 -15.72
CA PRO A 264 -22.90 -2.61 -15.58
C PRO A 264 -23.70 -1.91 -14.48
N HIS A 265 -25.01 -1.73 -14.69
CA HIS A 265 -25.96 -1.12 -13.76
C HIS A 265 -25.86 0.40 -13.52
N PHE A 266 -24.82 1.07 -14.03
CA PHE A 266 -24.67 2.53 -13.89
C PHE A 266 -24.81 3.28 -15.22
N ASP A 267 -24.92 2.57 -16.35
CA ASP A 267 -25.00 3.11 -17.72
C ASP A 267 -24.00 4.23 -18.04
N ILE A 268 -22.80 4.11 -17.46
CA ILE A 268 -21.67 5.00 -17.68
C ILE A 268 -20.53 4.25 -18.34
N THR A 269 -19.81 4.92 -19.23
CA THR A 269 -18.54 4.45 -19.75
C THR A 269 -17.41 5.19 -19.06
N VAL A 270 -16.47 4.45 -18.51
CA VAL A 270 -15.28 4.98 -17.85
C VAL A 270 -14.02 4.57 -18.62
N ASN A 271 -12.97 5.37 -18.52
CA ASN A 271 -11.64 4.93 -18.98
C ASN A 271 -11.06 4.02 -17.90
N SER A 272 -11.26 2.71 -18.06
CA SER A 272 -10.60 1.71 -17.23
C SER A 272 -9.13 1.59 -17.61
N PHE A 273 -8.33 1.00 -16.73
CA PHE A 273 -6.92 0.75 -16.96
C PHE A 273 -6.67 -0.75 -17.09
N LEU A 274 -5.95 -1.13 -18.14
CA LEU A 274 -5.37 -2.45 -18.26
C LEU A 274 -3.90 -2.35 -17.81
N PHE A 275 -3.48 -3.25 -16.91
CA PHE A 275 -2.10 -3.39 -16.43
C PHE A 275 -1.33 -4.58 -17.03
N THR A 276 -0.14 -4.32 -17.58
CA THR A 276 0.82 -5.35 -17.99
C THR A 276 2.07 -5.26 -17.14
N THR A 277 2.46 -6.40 -16.58
CA THR A 277 3.69 -6.51 -15.81
C THR A 277 4.91 -6.47 -16.75
N VAL A 278 5.89 -5.62 -16.44
CA VAL A 278 7.15 -5.51 -17.20
C VAL A 278 8.35 -5.93 -16.36
N LEU A 279 8.31 -5.67 -15.04
CA LEU A 279 9.38 -6.05 -14.12
C LEU A 279 9.41 -7.57 -13.92
N PHE A 280 10.59 -8.18 -14.14
CA PHE A 280 10.80 -9.61 -14.08
C PHE A 280 10.47 -10.21 -12.71
N GLU A 281 10.81 -9.51 -11.63
CA GLU A 281 10.62 -9.94 -10.24
C GLU A 281 9.18 -9.77 -9.76
N SER A 282 8.26 -9.31 -10.62
CA SER A 282 6.87 -9.11 -10.22
C SER A 282 6.21 -10.44 -9.84
N PRO A 283 5.44 -10.45 -8.74
CA PRO A 283 4.89 -11.69 -8.19
C PRO A 283 3.76 -12.26 -9.05
N LYS A 284 3.06 -11.40 -9.79
CA LYS A 284 2.02 -11.77 -10.75
C LYS A 284 2.36 -11.27 -12.15
N LEU A 285 2.06 -12.12 -13.13
CA LEU A 285 2.07 -11.77 -14.55
C LEU A 285 0.71 -11.18 -14.91
N LEU A 286 0.65 -9.86 -15.03
CA LEU A 286 -0.53 -9.17 -15.52
C LEU A 286 -0.42 -8.98 -17.04
N LEU A 287 -1.54 -9.20 -17.72
CA LEU A 287 -1.63 -9.16 -19.18
C LEU A 287 -2.86 -8.32 -19.60
N ASN A 288 -2.57 -7.24 -20.31
CA ASN A 288 -3.54 -6.44 -21.07
C ASN A 288 -3.99 -7.14 -22.36
#